data_AF-A0A9P7BEG6-F1
#
_entry.id   AF-A0A9P7BEG6-F1
#
_cell.length_a   1.000
_cell.length_b   1.000
_cell.length_c   1.000
_cell.angle_alpha   90.00
_cell.angle_beta   90.00
_cell.angle_gamma   90.00
#
_symmetry.space_group_name_H-M   'P 1'
#
loop_
_entity.id
_entity.type
_entity.pdbx_description
1 polymer ?
#
loop_
_entity_poly.entity_id
_entity_poly.type
_entity_poly.pdbx_seq_one_letter_code
_entity_poly.pdbx_strand_id
1 'polypeptide(L)'
;MELIKSPDFYINYRKSQFKTPIEVLKKNFKNLQKLIEKNNIFLNKQYNQIKKIKNKENKIELINKIIENQQVFKKRLKQRINQHNEFINRLIERLLNINKINELYNKYSGCLINIYDSLPNDLNEFYRNEINILIVEYLIRQFNPNDYSDNNNPSLIIMNNLNLNKQIDYDIIIQGLKIQDEIVNKKNLKLLKQWCIENKKKLLLIRENNSNLIKSDIDFECDFQEFMEKINNKKYDNALIFARENLSNRELQDKFEKLTSGTSLIWSNFVTDLLLNLDSKDKNLNDPFNFYSLSSSSLKMKTNKSIDLLKKLSDNVSTNSWKELGDFFLLNFRILYGMNQIPPIETMLNIGGSVLKT
;
A
#
# COMPACT_ATOMS: atom_id res chain seq x y z
N MET A 1 -38.11 15.21 -0.88
CA MET A 1 -36.89 14.39 -0.84
C MET A 1 -37.21 13.14 -0.02
N GLU A 2 -36.82 11.95 -0.51
CA GLU A 2 -37.08 10.67 0.18
C GLU A 2 -36.38 10.65 1.54
N LEU A 3 -37.07 10.16 2.57
CA LEU A 3 -36.54 10.05 3.94
C LEU A 3 -35.47 8.96 4.09
N ILE A 4 -35.48 7.94 3.24
CA ILE A 4 -34.48 6.87 3.18
C ILE A 4 -34.38 6.31 1.75
N LYS A 5 -33.17 5.96 1.32
CA LYS A 5 -32.92 5.34 0.00
C LYS A 5 -33.17 3.84 0.03
N SER A 6 -33.33 3.22 -1.13
CA SER A 6 -33.52 1.77 -1.22
C SER A 6 -32.31 1.00 -0.65
N PRO A 7 -32.50 -0.23 -0.13
CA PRO A 7 -31.39 -1.05 0.36
C PRO A 7 -30.30 -1.27 -0.71
N ASP A 8 -30.68 -1.42 -1.97
CA ASP A 8 -29.75 -1.58 -3.11
C ASP A 8 -28.80 -0.39 -3.27
N PHE A 9 -29.27 0.83 -2.98
CA PHE A 9 -28.42 2.01 -2.97
C PHE A 9 -27.30 1.87 -1.93
N TYR A 10 -27.64 1.45 -0.71
CA TYR A 10 -26.66 1.27 0.37
C TYR A 10 -25.70 0.10 0.10
N ILE A 11 -26.17 -0.99 -0.51
CA ILE A 11 -25.32 -2.10 -0.95
C ILE A 11 -24.30 -1.63 -1.98
N ASN A 12 -24.75 -0.90 -2.99
CA ASN A 12 -23.87 -0.37 -4.03
C ASN A 12 -22.87 0.65 -3.47
N TYR A 13 -23.32 1.52 -2.58
CA TYR A 13 -22.48 2.51 -1.91
C TYR A 13 -21.39 1.84 -1.04
N ARG A 14 -21.74 0.77 -0.32
CA ARG A 14 -20.85 0.04 0.59
C ARG A 14 -20.17 -1.17 -0.05
N LYS A 15 -20.14 -1.24 -1.38
CA LYS A 15 -19.57 -2.38 -2.11
C LYS A 15 -18.14 -2.72 -1.66
N SER A 16 -17.33 -1.71 -1.35
CA SER A 16 -15.96 -1.87 -0.82
C SER A 16 -15.93 -2.61 0.52
N GLN A 17 -16.85 -2.29 1.44
CA GLN A 17 -16.97 -2.94 2.76
C GLN A 17 -17.33 -4.43 2.64
N PHE A 18 -17.91 -4.90 1.53
CA PHE A 18 -18.10 -6.34 1.32
C PHE A 18 -16.94 -6.96 0.55
N LYS A 19 -16.38 -6.24 -0.41
CA LYS A 19 -15.31 -6.76 -1.28
C LYS A 19 -13.99 -6.99 -0.52
N THR A 20 -13.60 -6.05 0.34
CA THR A 20 -12.36 -6.14 1.14
C THR A 20 -12.28 -7.40 2.01
N PRO A 21 -13.25 -7.69 2.92
CA PRO A 21 -13.17 -8.90 3.74
C PRO A 21 -13.23 -10.18 2.91
N ILE A 22 -13.99 -10.20 1.81
CA ILE A 22 -14.04 -11.36 0.90
C ILE A 22 -12.67 -11.65 0.29
N GLU A 23 -11.96 -10.62 -0.17
CA GLU A 23 -10.61 -10.80 -0.72
C GLU A 23 -9.60 -11.26 0.33
N VAL A 24 -9.72 -10.76 1.57
CA VAL A 24 -8.89 -11.21 2.70
C VAL A 24 -9.20 -12.67 3.05
N LEU A 25 -10.48 -13.06 3.10
CA LEU A 25 -10.91 -14.44 3.35
C LEU A 25 -10.37 -15.41 2.29
N LYS A 26 -10.47 -15.06 1.01
CA LYS A 26 -9.88 -15.85 -0.10
C LYS A 26 -8.37 -16.00 0.06
N LYS A 27 -7.66 -14.92 0.42
CA LYS A 27 -6.20 -14.95 0.66
C LYS A 27 -5.87 -15.86 1.86
N ASN A 28 -6.57 -15.68 2.97
CA ASN A 28 -6.33 -16.47 4.19
C ASN A 28 -6.63 -17.96 3.96
N PHE A 29 -7.71 -18.29 3.23
CA PHE A 29 -8.06 -19.66 2.89
C PHE A 29 -6.96 -20.36 2.07
N LYS A 30 -6.45 -19.72 1.00
CA LYS A 30 -5.31 -20.24 0.23
C LYS A 30 -4.05 -20.40 1.10
N ASN A 31 -3.82 -19.48 2.02
CA ASN A 31 -2.70 -19.52 2.93
C ASN A 31 -2.82 -20.64 3.97
N LEU A 32 -4.04 -20.95 4.43
CA LEU A 32 -4.34 -22.11 5.27
C LEU A 32 -4.10 -23.42 4.52
N GLN A 33 -4.59 -23.55 3.29
CA GLN A 33 -4.33 -24.71 2.43
C GLN A 33 -2.83 -24.98 2.26
N LYS A 34 -2.07 -23.95 1.85
CA LYS A 34 -0.60 -24.06 1.71
C LYS A 34 0.10 -24.43 3.02
N LEU A 35 -0.39 -23.93 4.15
CA LEU A 35 0.17 -24.23 5.46
C LEU A 35 -0.07 -25.71 5.83
N ILE A 36 -1.27 -26.23 5.57
CA ILE A 36 -1.61 -27.65 5.76
C ILE A 36 -0.77 -28.54 4.83
N GLU A 37 -0.69 -28.21 3.54
CA GLU A 37 0.11 -28.96 2.56
C GLU A 37 1.59 -29.02 2.95
N LYS A 38 2.18 -27.89 3.35
CA LYS A 38 3.57 -27.83 3.82
C LYS A 38 3.79 -28.71 5.05
N ASN A 39 2.85 -28.72 5.99
CA ASN A 39 2.93 -29.58 7.17
C ASN A 39 2.82 -31.06 6.80
N ASN A 40 1.92 -31.42 5.87
CA ASN A 40 1.79 -32.79 5.38
C ASN A 40 3.07 -33.27 4.68
N ILE A 41 3.68 -32.43 3.83
CA ILE A 41 4.97 -32.74 3.19
C ILE A 41 6.08 -32.92 4.24
N PHE A 42 6.13 -32.04 5.25
CA PHE A 42 7.08 -32.15 6.34
C PHE A 42 6.90 -33.46 7.13
N LEU A 43 5.67 -33.78 7.54
CA LEU A 43 5.34 -35.00 8.27
C LEU A 43 5.70 -36.26 7.47
N ASN A 44 5.39 -36.30 6.17
CA ASN A 44 5.75 -37.43 5.31
C ASN A 44 7.28 -37.62 5.22
N LYS A 45 8.04 -36.52 5.13
CA LYS A 45 9.52 -36.57 5.15
C LYS A 45 10.04 -37.12 6.48
N GLN A 46 9.53 -36.61 7.60
CA GLN A 46 9.94 -37.05 8.94
C GLN A 46 9.55 -38.51 9.19
N TYR A 47 8.36 -38.95 8.78
CA TYR A 47 7.90 -40.33 8.89
C TYR A 47 8.83 -41.30 8.12
N ASN A 48 9.23 -40.93 6.90
CA ASN A 48 10.19 -41.70 6.13
C ASN A 48 11.58 -41.75 6.78
N GLN A 49 11.98 -40.72 7.52
CA GLN A 49 13.22 -40.72 8.30
C GLN A 49 13.11 -41.64 9.53
N ILE A 50 12.00 -41.62 10.25
CA ILE A 50 11.74 -42.54 11.38
C ILE A 50 11.87 -44.00 10.96
N LYS A 51 11.32 -44.36 9.79
CA LYS A 51 11.41 -45.73 9.24
C LYS A 51 12.85 -46.20 8.99
N LYS A 52 13.76 -45.28 8.64
CA LYS A 52 15.15 -45.59 8.30
C LYS A 52 16.07 -45.72 9.53
N ILE A 53 15.73 -45.05 10.62
CA ILE A 53 16.54 -45.09 11.85
C ILE A 53 16.35 -46.45 12.53
N LYS A 54 17.43 -47.07 13.01
CA LYS A 54 17.37 -48.33 13.79
C LYS A 54 17.42 -48.08 15.30
N ASN A 55 18.19 -47.09 15.74
CA ASN A 55 18.36 -46.74 17.16
C ASN A 55 17.07 -46.13 17.78
N LYS A 56 16.69 -46.64 18.96
CA LYS A 56 15.48 -46.25 19.68
C LYS A 56 15.55 -44.82 20.23
N GLU A 57 16.69 -44.41 20.75
CA GLU A 57 16.91 -43.07 21.32
C GLU A 57 16.75 -41.97 20.26
N ASN A 58 17.42 -42.12 19.12
CA ASN A 58 17.31 -41.18 17.99
C ASN A 58 15.88 -41.12 17.40
N LYS A 59 15.11 -42.22 17.47
CA LYS A 59 13.68 -42.20 17.09
C LYS A 59 12.85 -41.37 18.06
N ILE A 60 13.06 -41.53 19.36
CA ILE A 60 12.33 -40.79 20.40
C ILE A 60 12.63 -39.29 20.28
N GLU A 61 13.90 -38.91 20.09
CA GLU A 61 14.28 -37.51 19.93
C GLU A 61 13.61 -36.88 18.70
N LEU A 62 13.56 -37.60 17.57
CA LEU A 62 12.93 -37.12 16.35
C LEU A 62 11.40 -37.05 16.49
N ILE A 63 10.78 -37.97 17.22
CA ILE A 63 9.35 -37.91 17.59
C ILE A 63 9.07 -36.67 18.45
N ASN A 64 9.90 -36.37 19.44
CA ASN A 64 9.75 -35.17 20.28
C ASN A 64 9.84 -33.89 19.44
N LYS A 65 10.80 -33.82 18.51
CA LYS A 65 10.90 -32.71 17.53
C LYS A 65 9.66 -32.59 16.64
N ILE A 66 9.05 -33.71 16.22
CA ILE A 66 7.78 -33.67 15.47
C ILE A 66 6.67 -33.11 16.35
N ILE A 67 6.57 -33.55 17.61
CA ILE A 67 5.54 -33.09 18.56
C ILE A 67 5.64 -31.58 18.76
N GLU A 68 6.84 -31.05 19.02
CA GLU A 68 7.08 -29.61 19.15
C GLU A 68 6.64 -28.84 17.91
N ASN A 69 7.04 -29.33 16.72
CA ASN A 69 6.64 -28.72 15.46
C ASN A 69 5.11 -28.76 15.25
N GLN A 70 4.43 -29.84 15.64
CA GLN A 70 2.98 -29.94 15.57
C GLN A 70 2.28 -28.99 16.55
N GLN A 71 2.85 -28.76 17.74
CA GLN A 71 2.32 -27.76 18.67
C GLN A 71 2.42 -26.35 18.10
N VAL A 72 3.56 -25.99 17.50
CA VAL A 72 3.76 -24.69 16.83
C VAL A 72 2.80 -24.56 15.63
N PHE A 73 2.65 -25.62 14.83
CA PHE A 73 1.69 -25.67 13.73
C PHE A 73 0.26 -25.44 14.22
N LYS A 74 -0.18 -26.14 15.27
CA LYS A 74 -1.52 -25.99 15.87
C LYS A 74 -1.77 -24.56 16.36
N LYS A 75 -0.78 -23.93 17.02
CA LYS A 75 -0.87 -22.51 17.45
C LYS A 75 -1.07 -21.58 16.25
N ARG A 76 -0.25 -21.73 15.21
CA ARG A 76 -0.35 -20.92 13.97
C ARG A 76 -1.67 -21.14 13.23
N LEU A 77 -2.15 -22.39 13.18
CA LEU A 77 -3.42 -22.73 12.56
C LEU A 77 -4.59 -22.08 13.29
N LYS A 78 -4.64 -22.20 14.64
CA LYS A 78 -5.67 -21.58 15.47
C LYS A 78 -5.70 -20.05 15.30
N GLN A 79 -4.53 -19.41 15.27
CA GLN A 79 -4.43 -17.97 15.05
C GLN A 79 -5.04 -17.55 13.70
N ARG A 80 -4.72 -18.27 12.61
CA ARG A 80 -5.27 -17.96 11.28
C ARG A 80 -6.76 -18.26 11.15
N ILE A 81 -7.26 -19.30 11.81
CA ILE A 81 -8.69 -19.61 11.88
C ILE A 81 -9.44 -18.50 12.61
N ASN A 82 -8.91 -18.03 13.75
CA ASN A 82 -9.51 -16.93 14.49
C ASN A 82 -9.59 -15.65 13.63
N GLN A 83 -8.50 -15.31 12.93
CA GLN A 83 -8.50 -14.19 11.97
C GLN A 83 -9.52 -14.39 10.85
N HIS A 84 -9.66 -15.61 10.32
CA HIS A 84 -10.66 -15.91 9.30
C HIS A 84 -12.09 -15.69 9.82
N ASN A 85 -12.39 -16.21 11.01
CA ASN A 85 -13.70 -16.08 11.64
C ASN A 85 -14.02 -14.63 12.00
N GLU A 86 -13.03 -13.82 12.34
CA GLU A 86 -13.23 -12.39 12.58
C GLU A 86 -13.80 -11.70 11.34
N PHE A 87 -13.21 -11.91 10.15
CA PHE A 87 -13.74 -11.33 8.90
C PHE A 87 -15.11 -11.88 8.50
N ILE A 88 -15.40 -13.15 8.82
CA ILE A 88 -16.76 -13.71 8.65
C ILE A 88 -17.75 -12.97 9.56
N ASN A 89 -17.39 -12.76 10.83
CA ASN A 89 -18.24 -12.04 11.77
C ASN A 89 -18.50 -10.60 11.33
N ARG A 90 -17.51 -9.91 10.73
CA ARG A 90 -17.72 -8.59 10.12
C ARG A 90 -18.76 -8.63 9.00
N LEU A 91 -18.68 -9.62 8.11
CA LEU A 91 -19.67 -9.79 7.04
C LEU A 91 -21.07 -10.07 7.58
N ILE A 92 -21.22 -10.92 8.60
CA ILE A 92 -22.50 -11.20 9.24
C ILE A 92 -23.11 -9.93 9.82
N GLU A 93 -22.33 -9.12 10.53
CA GLU A 93 -22.79 -7.87 11.15
C GLU A 93 -23.17 -6.81 10.11
N ARG A 94 -22.46 -6.76 8.99
CA ARG A 94 -22.82 -5.90 7.85
C ARG A 94 -24.12 -6.36 7.18
N LEU A 95 -24.35 -7.67 7.07
CA LEU A 95 -25.62 -8.22 6.57
C LEU A 95 -26.79 -7.90 7.50
N LEU A 96 -26.60 -8.04 8.82
CA LEU A 96 -27.60 -7.64 9.80
C LEU A 96 -27.95 -6.15 9.68
N ASN A 97 -26.96 -5.29 9.42
CA ASN A 97 -27.20 -3.88 9.18
C ASN A 97 -28.03 -3.63 7.90
N ILE A 98 -27.76 -4.36 6.81
CA ILE A 98 -28.61 -4.28 5.59
C ILE A 98 -30.05 -4.69 5.89
N ASN A 99 -30.27 -5.72 6.71
CA ASN A 99 -31.63 -6.11 7.09
C ASN A 99 -32.35 -5.00 7.86
N LYS A 100 -31.65 -4.31 8.78
CA LYS A 100 -32.20 -3.12 9.47
C LYS A 100 -32.54 -2.00 8.49
N ILE A 101 -31.71 -1.77 7.47
CA ILE A 101 -31.99 -0.78 6.41
C ILE A 101 -33.27 -1.18 5.65
N ASN A 102 -33.45 -2.46 5.36
CA ASN A 102 -34.65 -2.96 4.70
C ASN A 102 -35.91 -2.75 5.56
N GLU A 103 -35.83 -2.99 6.87
CA GLU A 103 -36.92 -2.72 7.81
C GLU A 103 -37.28 -1.22 7.85
N LEU A 104 -36.28 -0.33 7.95
CA LEU A 104 -36.47 1.12 7.92
C LEU A 104 -37.04 1.58 6.58
N TYR A 105 -36.56 1.02 5.46
CA TYR A 105 -37.09 1.31 4.13
C TYR A 105 -38.55 0.89 4.03
N ASN A 106 -38.93 -0.31 4.46
CA ASN A 106 -40.33 -0.75 4.43
C ASN A 106 -41.23 0.14 5.30
N LYS A 107 -40.72 0.62 6.44
CA LYS A 107 -41.46 1.50 7.36
C LYS A 107 -41.66 2.92 6.83
N TYR A 108 -40.66 3.47 6.14
CA TYR A 108 -40.63 4.89 5.74
C TYR A 108 -40.64 5.13 4.22
N SER A 109 -40.70 4.07 3.41
CA SER A 109 -40.84 4.17 1.96
C SER A 109 -42.12 4.94 1.61
N GLY A 110 -42.00 5.92 0.70
CA GLY A 110 -43.11 6.80 0.32
C GLY A 110 -43.37 7.98 1.26
N CYS A 111 -42.73 8.05 2.44
CA CYS A 111 -42.82 9.23 3.30
C CYS A 111 -41.88 10.34 2.80
N LEU A 112 -42.41 11.57 2.67
CA LEU A 112 -41.64 12.75 2.28
C LEU A 112 -41.26 13.58 3.50
N ILE A 113 -40.08 14.20 3.45
CA ILE A 113 -39.54 15.09 4.51
C ILE A 113 -40.54 16.17 4.96
N ASN A 114 -41.41 16.66 4.07
CA ASN A 114 -42.38 17.72 4.38
C ASN A 114 -43.52 17.27 5.32
N ILE A 115 -43.61 16.00 5.69
CA ILE A 115 -44.66 15.44 6.56
C ILE A 115 -44.24 15.48 8.04
N TYR A 116 -42.95 15.58 8.34
CA TYR A 116 -42.43 15.53 9.71
C TYR A 116 -41.68 16.82 10.06
N ASP A 117 -42.02 17.43 11.20
CA ASP A 117 -41.29 18.58 11.75
C ASP A 117 -39.85 18.21 12.17
N SER A 118 -39.60 16.92 12.45
CA SER A 118 -38.28 16.38 12.79
C SER A 118 -38.14 14.92 12.35
N LEU A 119 -36.92 14.49 12.05
CA LEU A 119 -36.65 13.12 11.60
C LEU A 119 -37.00 12.10 12.70
N PRO A 120 -37.69 10.99 12.38
CA PRO A 120 -37.93 9.91 13.34
C PRO A 120 -36.64 9.44 14.03
N ASN A 121 -36.71 9.14 15.33
CA ASN A 121 -35.53 8.82 16.14
C ASN A 121 -34.70 7.64 15.60
N ASP A 122 -35.35 6.61 15.05
CA ASP A 122 -34.70 5.45 14.45
C ASP A 122 -33.95 5.80 13.15
N LEU A 123 -34.52 6.69 12.31
CA LEU A 123 -33.82 7.23 11.14
C LEU A 123 -32.66 8.15 11.56
N ASN A 124 -32.85 8.97 12.59
CA ASN A 124 -31.80 9.86 13.10
C ASN A 124 -30.61 9.06 13.65
N GLU A 125 -30.87 8.02 14.45
CA GLU A 125 -29.83 7.12 14.94
C GLU A 125 -29.11 6.40 13.79
N PHE A 126 -29.86 5.93 12.79
CA PHE A 126 -29.29 5.34 11.58
C PHE A 126 -28.35 6.30 10.86
N TYR A 127 -28.81 7.51 10.51
CA TYR A 127 -27.99 8.49 9.80
C TYR A 127 -26.78 8.94 10.61
N ARG A 128 -26.93 9.12 11.93
CA ARG A 128 -25.80 9.41 12.81
C ARG A 128 -24.76 8.30 12.78
N ASN A 129 -25.19 7.05 12.81
CA ASN A 129 -24.28 5.91 12.69
C ASN A 129 -23.58 5.87 11.32
N GLU A 130 -24.28 6.18 10.23
CA GLU A 130 -23.68 6.28 8.90
C GLU A 130 -22.61 7.37 8.83
N ILE A 131 -22.92 8.57 9.32
CA ILE A 131 -21.98 9.69 9.38
C ILE A 131 -20.75 9.30 10.21
N ASN A 132 -20.96 8.65 11.36
CA ASN A 132 -19.86 8.20 12.20
C ASN A 132 -18.94 7.21 11.45
N ILE A 133 -19.49 6.27 10.69
CA ILE A 133 -18.70 5.35 9.86
C ILE A 133 -17.85 6.13 8.85
N LEU A 134 -18.46 7.11 8.16
CA LEU A 134 -17.77 7.94 7.16
C LEU A 134 -16.64 8.76 7.77
N ILE A 135 -16.89 9.40 8.91
CA ILE A 135 -15.90 10.20 9.64
C ILE A 135 -14.76 9.31 10.09
N VAL A 136 -15.05 8.19 10.76
CA VAL A 136 -14.00 7.30 11.28
C VAL A 136 -13.16 6.72 10.15
N GLU A 137 -13.78 6.28 9.04
CA GLU A 137 -13.04 5.78 7.88
C GLU A 137 -12.12 6.86 7.28
N TYR A 138 -12.59 8.10 7.20
CA TYR A 138 -11.79 9.23 6.74
C TYR A 138 -10.61 9.50 7.68
N LEU A 139 -10.84 9.57 8.99
CA LEU A 139 -9.78 9.82 9.97
C LEU A 139 -8.70 8.73 9.92
N ILE A 140 -9.09 7.45 9.84
CA ILE A 140 -8.13 6.34 9.72
C ILE A 140 -7.23 6.52 8.49
N ARG A 141 -7.76 7.04 7.39
CA ARG A 141 -6.99 7.26 6.15
C ARG A 141 -6.04 8.45 6.22
N GLN A 142 -6.32 9.45 7.07
CA GLN A 142 -5.52 10.67 7.18
C GLN A 142 -4.42 10.56 8.24
N PHE A 143 -4.65 9.83 9.33
CA PHE A 143 -3.65 9.68 10.38
C PHE A 143 -2.57 8.67 9.99
N ASN A 144 -1.31 9.09 10.10
CA ASN A 144 -0.19 8.19 9.88
C ASN A 144 -0.12 7.16 11.02
N PRO A 145 -0.08 5.84 10.72
CA PRO A 145 -0.03 4.80 11.73
C PRO A 145 1.21 4.84 12.64
N ASN A 146 2.26 5.58 12.28
CA ASN A 146 3.49 5.67 13.10
C ASN A 146 3.52 6.90 14.01
N ASP A 147 2.59 7.84 13.88
CA ASP A 147 2.51 9.03 14.75
C ASP A 147 1.96 8.70 16.14
N TYR A 148 1.27 7.56 16.27
CA TYR A 148 0.61 7.12 17.48
C TYR A 148 0.98 5.68 17.79
N SER A 149 1.18 5.34 19.07
CA SER A 149 1.20 3.94 19.49
C SER A 149 -0.13 3.27 19.13
N ASP A 150 -0.15 1.97 18.84
CA ASP A 150 -1.35 1.23 18.37
C ASP A 150 -2.61 1.45 19.25
N ASN A 151 -2.45 1.81 20.54
CA ASN A 151 -3.55 2.09 21.48
C ASN A 151 -3.98 3.57 21.60
N ASN A 152 -3.18 4.52 21.11
CA ASN A 152 -3.42 5.96 21.28
C ASN A 152 -3.87 6.65 20.00
N ASN A 153 -4.09 5.90 18.91
CA ASN A 153 -4.56 6.50 17.67
C ASN A 153 -6.00 7.03 17.86
N PRO A 154 -6.24 8.35 17.71
CA PRO A 154 -7.56 8.95 17.93
C PRO A 154 -8.66 8.29 17.10
N SER A 155 -8.35 7.87 15.86
CA SER A 155 -9.34 7.24 15.00
C SER A 155 -9.74 5.85 15.50
N LEU A 156 -8.81 5.09 16.09
CA LEU A 156 -9.09 3.78 16.70
C LEU A 156 -9.86 3.92 18.02
N ILE A 157 -9.55 4.95 18.81
CA ILE A 157 -10.27 5.24 20.06
C ILE A 157 -11.74 5.57 19.75
N ILE A 158 -11.99 6.47 18.80
CA ILE A 158 -13.36 6.84 18.39
C ILE A 158 -14.10 5.63 17.82
N MET A 159 -13.45 4.84 16.97
CA MET A 159 -14.03 3.62 16.40
C MET A 159 -14.46 2.62 17.48
N ASN A 160 -13.61 2.39 18.48
CA ASN A 160 -13.89 1.50 19.60
C ASN A 160 -15.04 2.03 20.47
N ASN A 161 -15.01 3.33 20.80
CA ASN A 161 -16.05 3.97 21.62
C ASN A 161 -17.43 3.91 20.94
N LEU A 162 -17.46 3.96 19.61
CA LEU A 162 -18.69 3.87 18.81
C LEU A 162 -19.02 2.43 18.38
N ASN A 163 -18.25 1.42 18.79
CA ASN A 163 -18.41 0.01 18.42
C ASN A 163 -18.43 -0.25 16.90
N LEU A 164 -17.67 0.51 16.11
CA LEU A 164 -17.66 0.44 14.65
C LEU A 164 -16.62 -0.55 14.08
N ASN A 165 -15.91 -1.27 14.94
CA ASN A 165 -14.82 -2.18 14.59
C ASN A 165 -15.19 -3.25 13.57
N LYS A 166 -16.47 -3.68 13.58
CA LYS A 166 -16.97 -4.70 12.64
C LYS A 166 -17.49 -4.10 11.34
N GLN A 167 -17.74 -2.80 11.31
CA GLN A 167 -18.26 -2.08 10.15
C GLN A 167 -17.14 -1.53 9.26
N ILE A 168 -15.95 -1.26 9.82
CA ILE A 168 -14.81 -0.68 9.10
C ILE A 168 -13.64 -1.68 9.04
N ASP A 169 -13.05 -1.88 7.86
CA ASP A 169 -11.87 -2.75 7.68
C ASP A 169 -10.57 -2.00 8.02
N TYR A 170 -10.52 -1.44 9.23
CA TYR A 170 -9.46 -0.53 9.71
C TYR A 170 -8.07 -1.19 9.69
N ASP A 171 -7.99 -2.47 10.01
CA ASP A 171 -6.77 -3.26 10.07
C ASP A 171 -6.10 -3.37 8.69
N ILE A 172 -6.89 -3.56 7.63
CA ILE A 172 -6.39 -3.60 6.25
C ILE A 172 -5.96 -2.20 5.80
N ILE A 173 -6.71 -1.16 6.15
CA ILE A 173 -6.36 0.23 5.81
C ILE A 173 -5.02 0.60 6.47
N ILE A 174 -4.89 0.33 7.78
CA ILE A 174 -3.66 0.57 8.54
C ILE A 174 -2.49 -0.23 7.98
N GLN A 175 -2.70 -1.48 7.56
CA GLN A 175 -1.64 -2.26 6.91
C GLN A 175 -1.13 -1.57 5.63
N GLY A 176 -2.04 -1.06 4.79
CA GLY A 176 -1.68 -0.29 3.60
C GLY A 176 -0.88 0.96 3.95
N LEU A 177 -1.36 1.75 4.91
CA LEU A 177 -0.69 2.97 5.35
C LEU A 177 0.69 2.69 5.98
N LYS A 178 0.86 1.61 6.74
CA LYS A 178 2.16 1.20 7.31
C LYS A 178 3.18 0.89 6.20
N ILE A 179 2.76 0.25 5.11
CA ILE A 179 3.64 0.00 3.96
C ILE A 179 3.96 1.31 3.24
N GLN A 180 2.98 2.20 3.05
CA GLN A 180 3.21 3.50 2.42
C GLN A 180 4.19 4.35 3.22
N ASP A 181 4.04 4.42 4.55
CA ASP A 181 4.96 5.16 5.42
C ASP A 181 6.40 4.61 5.34
N GLU A 182 6.55 3.28 5.32
CA GLU A 182 7.87 2.66 5.13
C GLU A 182 8.50 3.06 3.79
N ILE A 183 7.71 3.23 2.73
CA ILE A 183 8.19 3.71 1.42
C ILE A 183 8.55 5.20 1.50
N VAL A 184 7.61 6.05 1.90
CA VAL A 184 7.74 7.51 1.76
C VAL A 184 8.72 8.10 2.79
N ASN A 185 8.55 7.74 4.06
CA ASN A 185 9.28 8.37 5.17
C ASN A 185 10.54 7.61 5.55
N LYS A 186 10.50 6.27 5.51
CA LYS A 186 11.65 5.43 5.90
C LYS A 186 12.50 4.93 4.72
N LYS A 187 12.06 5.19 3.48
CA LYS A 187 12.74 4.76 2.24
C LYS A 187 13.08 3.25 2.23
N ASN A 188 12.20 2.44 2.81
CA ASN A 188 12.38 1.02 3.01
C ASN A 188 11.41 0.22 2.13
N LEU A 189 11.97 -0.45 1.12
CA LEU A 189 11.22 -1.21 0.13
C LEU A 189 10.94 -2.67 0.54
N LYS A 190 11.42 -3.13 1.70
CA LYS A 190 11.32 -4.55 2.10
C LYS A 190 9.88 -5.05 2.17
N LEU A 191 9.00 -4.29 2.82
CA LEU A 191 7.59 -4.66 2.94
C LEU A 191 6.87 -4.62 1.59
N LEU A 192 7.20 -3.63 0.75
CA LEU A 192 6.65 -3.52 -0.60
C LEU A 192 7.03 -4.74 -1.45
N LYS A 193 8.31 -5.10 -1.51
CA LYS A 193 8.78 -6.28 -2.25
C LYS A 193 8.11 -7.56 -1.79
N GLN A 194 7.99 -7.76 -0.48
CA GLN A 194 7.27 -8.91 0.05
C GLN A 194 5.80 -8.91 -0.39
N TRP A 195 5.13 -7.75 -0.31
CA TRP A 195 3.74 -7.62 -0.73
C TRP A 195 3.56 -7.90 -2.23
N CYS A 196 4.48 -7.45 -3.09
CA CYS A 196 4.42 -7.74 -4.51
C CYS A 196 4.58 -9.23 -4.80
N ILE A 197 5.55 -9.91 -4.17
CA ILE A 197 5.76 -11.36 -4.31
C ILE A 197 4.49 -12.13 -3.91
N GLU A 198 3.85 -11.74 -2.80
CA GLU A 198 2.62 -12.38 -2.34
C GLU A 198 1.44 -12.21 -3.31
N ASN A 199 1.41 -11.12 -4.09
CA ASN A 199 0.28 -10.71 -4.91
C ASN A 199 0.55 -10.73 -6.42
N LYS A 200 1.71 -11.18 -6.88
CA LYS A 200 2.19 -11.12 -8.28
C LYS A 200 1.12 -11.44 -9.34
N LYS A 201 0.43 -12.58 -9.20
CA LYS A 201 -0.62 -12.99 -10.16
C LYS A 201 -1.82 -12.03 -10.20
N LYS A 202 -2.22 -11.49 -9.05
CA LYS A 202 -3.33 -10.53 -8.96
C LYS A 202 -2.92 -9.17 -9.53
N LEU A 203 -1.67 -8.75 -9.33
CA LEU A 203 -1.15 -7.48 -9.85
C LEU A 203 -1.13 -7.46 -11.38
N LEU A 204 -0.75 -8.57 -12.01
CA LEU A 204 -0.83 -8.73 -13.47
C LEU A 204 -2.27 -8.55 -13.98
N LEU A 205 -3.23 -9.22 -13.36
CA LEU A 205 -4.66 -9.09 -13.71
C LEU A 205 -5.19 -7.67 -13.47
N ILE A 206 -4.75 -7.01 -12.40
CA ILE A 206 -5.17 -5.64 -12.09
C ILE A 206 -4.69 -4.68 -13.17
N ARG A 207 -3.44 -4.82 -13.62
CA ARG A 207 -2.87 -4.04 -14.71
C ARG A 207 -3.63 -4.26 -16.02
N GLU A 208 -3.92 -5.51 -16.38
CA GLU A 208 -4.68 -5.85 -17.59
C GLU A 208 -6.09 -5.26 -17.57
N ASN A 209 -6.79 -5.33 -16.43
CA ASN A 209 -8.17 -4.85 -16.30
C ASN A 209 -8.26 -3.33 -16.09
N ASN A 210 -7.18 -2.65 -15.69
CA ASN A 210 -7.15 -1.23 -15.39
C ASN A 210 -6.01 -0.52 -16.15
N SER A 211 -5.79 -0.89 -17.40
CA SER A 211 -4.72 -0.34 -18.26
C SER A 211 -4.78 1.18 -18.39
N ASN A 212 -5.97 1.78 -18.30
CA ASN A 212 -6.17 3.23 -18.31
C ASN A 212 -5.59 3.93 -17.07
N LEU A 213 -5.54 3.25 -15.92
CA LEU A 213 -5.10 3.79 -14.63
C LEU A 213 -3.68 3.35 -14.26
N ILE A 214 -3.29 2.13 -14.65
CA ILE A 214 -2.01 1.51 -14.29
C ILE A 214 -1.25 1.21 -15.57
N LYS A 215 -0.28 2.09 -15.87
CA LYS A 215 0.58 1.97 -17.05
C LYS A 215 1.84 1.14 -16.79
N SER A 216 2.32 1.11 -15.55
CA SER A 216 3.58 0.46 -15.20
C SER A 216 3.43 -0.64 -14.15
N ASP A 217 4.46 -1.48 -14.03
CA ASP A 217 4.51 -2.55 -13.03
C ASP A 217 5.02 -2.00 -11.70
N ILE A 218 4.30 -2.24 -10.61
CA ILE A 218 4.78 -1.86 -9.28
C ILE A 218 6.10 -2.54 -8.89
N ASP A 219 6.33 -3.77 -9.36
CA ASP A 219 7.61 -4.45 -9.24
C ASP A 219 8.72 -3.68 -9.96
N PHE A 220 8.42 -3.11 -11.13
CA PHE A 220 9.38 -2.31 -11.89
C PHE A 220 9.62 -0.97 -11.21
N GLU A 221 8.58 -0.26 -10.77
CA GLU A 221 8.73 1.03 -10.07
C GLU A 221 9.53 0.87 -8.77
N CYS A 222 9.32 -0.24 -8.05
CA CYS A 222 10.10 -0.55 -6.85
C CYS A 222 11.59 -0.76 -7.18
N ASP A 223 11.90 -1.57 -8.19
CA ASP A 223 13.29 -1.81 -8.61
C ASP A 223 13.91 -0.52 -9.18
N PHE A 224 13.15 0.28 -9.93
CA PHE A 224 13.59 1.56 -10.47
C PHE A 224 13.90 2.57 -9.36
N GLN A 225 13.08 2.63 -8.31
CA GLN A 225 13.37 3.51 -7.17
C GLN A 225 14.64 3.09 -6.43
N GLU A 226 14.89 1.79 -6.28
CA GLU A 226 16.14 1.31 -5.69
C GLU A 226 17.35 1.68 -6.56
N PHE A 227 17.21 1.58 -7.89
CA PHE A 227 18.23 2.04 -8.83
C PHE A 227 18.50 3.54 -8.67
N MET A 228 17.46 4.36 -8.62
CA MET A 228 17.56 5.81 -8.40
C MET A 228 18.26 6.15 -7.07
N GLU A 229 17.95 5.43 -6.00
CA GLU A 229 18.58 5.62 -4.71
C GLU A 229 20.09 5.27 -4.74
N LYS A 230 20.50 4.25 -5.50
CA LYS A 230 21.93 3.94 -5.69
C LYS A 230 22.66 5.05 -6.47
N ILE A 231 21.99 5.68 -7.45
CA ILE A 231 22.52 6.83 -8.18
C ILE A 231 22.70 8.03 -7.25
N ASN A 232 21.67 8.36 -6.46
CA ASN A 232 21.70 9.49 -5.52
C ASN A 232 22.81 9.33 -4.47
N ASN A 233 23.08 8.08 -4.06
CA ASN A 233 24.18 7.75 -3.14
C ASN A 233 25.56 7.67 -3.82
N LYS A 234 25.70 8.11 -5.08
CA LYS A 234 26.92 8.08 -5.90
C LYS A 234 27.55 6.68 -6.07
N LYS A 235 26.77 5.60 -5.90
CA LYS A 235 27.22 4.21 -6.06
C LYS A 235 26.92 3.71 -7.48
N TYR A 236 27.51 4.36 -8.49
CA TYR A 236 27.15 4.15 -9.90
C TYR A 236 27.40 2.72 -10.40
N ASP A 237 28.52 2.10 -10.03
CA ASP A 237 28.83 0.72 -10.47
C ASP A 237 27.76 -0.26 -9.97
N ASN A 238 27.39 -0.16 -8.69
CA ASN A 238 26.34 -0.96 -8.09
C ASN A 238 24.97 -0.67 -8.71
N ALA A 239 24.70 0.58 -9.10
CA ALA A 239 23.47 0.96 -9.79
C ALA A 239 23.38 0.30 -11.17
N LEU A 240 24.46 0.31 -11.95
CA LEU A 240 24.51 -0.30 -13.29
C LEU A 240 24.38 -1.83 -13.23
N ILE A 241 25.09 -2.49 -12.31
CA ILE A 241 24.96 -3.93 -12.08
C ILE A 241 23.50 -4.26 -11.70
N PHE A 242 22.92 -3.51 -10.77
CA PHE A 242 21.53 -3.71 -10.34
C PHE A 242 20.52 -3.52 -11.48
N ALA A 243 20.68 -2.48 -12.31
CA ALA A 243 19.82 -2.23 -13.45
C ALA A 243 19.91 -3.34 -14.50
N ARG A 244 21.11 -3.86 -14.73
CA ARG A 244 21.33 -5.00 -15.63
C ARG A 244 20.57 -6.23 -15.16
N GLU A 245 20.62 -6.54 -13.87
CA GLU A 245 20.01 -7.74 -13.30
C GLU A 245 18.48 -7.63 -13.16
N ASN A 246 17.96 -6.47 -12.75
CA ASN A 246 16.57 -6.35 -12.31
C ASN A 246 15.66 -5.59 -13.28
N LEU A 247 16.21 -4.70 -14.12
CA LEU A 247 15.42 -3.83 -15.00
C LEU A 247 15.48 -4.22 -16.49
N SER A 248 16.53 -4.91 -16.93
CA SER A 248 16.81 -5.12 -18.37
C SER A 248 15.98 -6.22 -19.06
N ASN A 249 15.37 -7.12 -18.29
CA ASN A 249 14.68 -8.31 -18.83
C ASN A 249 13.15 -8.17 -18.94
N ARG A 250 12.59 -6.97 -18.76
CA ARG A 250 11.13 -6.76 -18.76
C ARG A 250 10.73 -5.93 -19.98
N GLU A 251 9.77 -6.43 -20.76
CA GLU A 251 9.27 -5.87 -22.05
C GLU A 251 9.30 -4.33 -22.09
N LEU A 252 9.98 -3.80 -23.12
CA LEU A 252 10.83 -2.60 -23.00
C LEU A 252 10.20 -1.27 -23.42
N GLN A 253 9.15 -1.21 -24.24
CA GLN A 253 8.79 0.04 -24.91
C GLN A 253 8.37 1.17 -23.95
N ASP A 254 7.44 0.92 -23.03
CA ASP A 254 7.01 1.94 -22.05
C ASP A 254 8.03 2.17 -20.91
N LYS A 255 8.97 1.24 -20.74
CA LYS A 255 9.99 1.28 -19.67
C LYS A 255 11.28 1.94 -20.13
N PHE A 256 11.50 2.03 -21.43
CA PHE A 256 12.71 2.61 -22.02
C PHE A 256 12.84 4.09 -21.68
N GLU A 257 11.76 4.87 -21.74
CA GLU A 257 11.77 6.30 -21.39
C GLU A 257 12.16 6.56 -19.93
N LYS A 258 11.72 5.70 -19.01
CA LYS A 258 12.13 5.79 -17.60
C LYS A 258 13.58 5.36 -17.38
N LEU A 259 14.04 4.34 -18.11
CA LEU A 259 15.45 3.93 -18.04
C LEU A 259 16.38 4.98 -18.66
N THR A 260 15.96 5.66 -19.73
CA THR A 260 16.72 6.77 -20.30
C THR A 260 16.76 7.95 -19.36
N SER A 261 15.66 8.29 -18.67
CA SER A 261 15.68 9.36 -17.67
C SER A 261 16.62 9.03 -16.49
N GLY A 262 16.57 7.80 -15.98
CA GLY A 262 17.48 7.33 -14.94
C GLY A 262 18.96 7.34 -15.35
N THR A 263 19.28 6.92 -16.57
CA THR A 263 20.67 6.97 -17.09
C THR A 263 21.12 8.39 -17.43
N SER A 264 20.20 9.27 -17.86
CA SER A 264 20.47 10.69 -18.06
C SER A 264 20.82 11.40 -16.74
N LEU A 265 20.25 10.95 -15.61
CA LEU A 265 20.57 11.45 -14.28
C LEU A 265 22.00 11.09 -13.87
N ILE A 266 22.44 9.86 -14.14
CA ILE A 266 23.85 9.47 -13.94
C ILE A 266 24.77 10.41 -14.73
N TRP A 267 24.47 10.64 -16.02
CA TRP A 267 25.26 11.54 -16.86
C TRP A 267 25.27 12.97 -16.32
N SER A 268 24.10 13.49 -15.89
CA SER A 268 24.00 14.84 -15.32
C SER A 268 24.80 15.00 -14.03
N ASN A 269 24.79 13.99 -13.16
CA ASN A 269 25.55 13.97 -11.91
C ASN A 269 27.06 13.88 -12.20
N PHE A 270 27.46 13.12 -13.22
CA PHE A 270 28.85 13.03 -13.65
C PHE A 270 29.36 14.34 -14.24
N VAL A 271 28.58 14.98 -15.12
CA VAL A 271 28.93 16.28 -15.73
C VAL A 271 28.99 17.38 -14.67
N THR A 272 28.05 17.40 -13.71
CA THR A 272 28.09 18.38 -12.61
C THR A 272 29.28 18.18 -11.69
N ASP A 273 29.62 16.95 -11.31
CA ASP A 273 30.83 16.66 -10.51
C ASP A 273 32.12 17.05 -11.28
N LEU A 274 32.18 16.83 -12.60
CA LEU A 274 33.30 17.29 -13.44
C LEU A 274 33.43 18.81 -13.46
N LEU A 275 32.33 19.53 -13.68
CA LEU A 275 32.33 20.99 -13.73
C LEU A 275 32.72 21.62 -12.38
N LEU A 276 32.25 21.07 -11.26
CA LEU A 276 32.62 21.52 -9.92
C LEU A 276 34.12 21.29 -9.62
N ASN A 277 34.68 20.18 -10.09
CA ASN A 277 36.10 19.89 -9.93
C ASN A 277 36.99 20.81 -10.78
N LEU A 278 36.54 21.23 -11.97
CA LEU A 278 37.25 22.21 -12.80
C LEU A 278 37.31 23.58 -12.12
N ASP A 279 36.20 24.05 -11.52
CA ASP A 279 36.18 25.33 -10.79
C ASP A 279 37.08 25.33 -9.54
N SER A 280 37.36 24.16 -8.95
CA SER A 280 38.23 24.04 -7.78
C SER A 280 39.74 24.13 -8.08
N LYS A 281 40.16 23.79 -9.31
CA LYS A 281 41.58 23.73 -9.72
C LYS A 281 42.13 25.08 -10.19
N ASP A 282 41.27 26.03 -10.52
CA ASP A 282 41.65 27.38 -10.99
C ASP A 282 42.13 28.34 -9.88
N LYS A 283 42.28 27.88 -8.63
CA LYS A 283 42.75 28.72 -7.51
C LYS A 283 44.29 28.86 -7.44
N ASN A 284 45.04 28.21 -8.32
CA ASN A 284 46.48 28.46 -8.46
C ASN A 284 46.71 29.71 -9.30
N LEU A 285 46.72 30.88 -8.64
CA LEU A 285 46.90 32.21 -9.22
C LEU A 285 48.26 32.46 -9.91
N ASN A 286 49.18 31.50 -9.92
CA ASN A 286 50.55 31.68 -10.42
C ASN A 286 50.86 30.95 -11.74
N ASP A 287 49.85 30.37 -12.41
CA ASP A 287 50.09 29.71 -13.71
C ASP A 287 50.13 30.75 -14.85
N PRO A 288 51.26 30.89 -15.59
CA PRO A 288 51.39 31.86 -16.69
C PRO A 288 50.37 31.67 -17.83
N PHE A 289 49.73 30.50 -17.92
CA PHE A 289 48.71 30.20 -18.93
C PHE A 289 47.31 30.74 -18.60
N ASN A 290 47.10 31.36 -17.42
CA ASN A 290 45.80 31.94 -17.03
C ASN A 290 45.32 33.09 -17.94
N PHE A 291 46.20 33.66 -18.77
CA PHE A 291 45.81 34.70 -19.71
C PHE A 291 44.84 34.19 -20.80
N TYR A 292 44.97 32.92 -21.20
CA TYR A 292 44.07 32.29 -22.17
C TYR A 292 42.75 31.81 -21.53
N SER A 293 42.71 31.65 -20.21
CA SER A 293 41.51 31.24 -19.46
C SER A 293 40.53 32.39 -19.21
N LEU A 294 40.88 33.66 -19.44
CA LEU A 294 39.97 34.81 -19.26
C LEU A 294 38.73 34.78 -20.18
N SER A 295 38.83 34.12 -21.34
CA SER A 295 37.68 33.79 -22.20
C SER A 295 36.67 32.82 -21.55
N SER A 296 37.11 32.06 -20.54
CA SER A 296 36.28 31.13 -19.76
C SER A 296 35.40 31.80 -18.70
N SER A 297 35.62 33.07 -18.37
CA SER A 297 34.78 33.79 -17.37
C SER A 297 33.32 33.93 -17.83
N SER A 298 33.09 34.13 -19.13
CA SER A 298 31.77 34.13 -19.75
C SER A 298 31.13 32.73 -19.83
N LEU A 299 31.96 31.68 -19.89
CA LEU A 299 31.55 30.28 -19.77
C LEU A 299 31.22 29.93 -18.31
N LYS A 300 31.97 30.42 -17.32
CA LYS A 300 31.73 30.22 -15.87
C LYS A 300 30.36 30.71 -15.40
N MET A 301 29.88 31.82 -15.94
CA MET A 301 28.53 32.32 -15.62
C MET A 301 27.41 31.50 -16.28
N LYS A 302 27.66 30.93 -17.47
CA LYS A 302 26.74 30.02 -18.16
C LYS A 302 26.76 28.61 -17.55
N THR A 303 27.91 28.12 -17.08
CA THR A 303 28.06 26.83 -16.40
C THR A 303 27.37 26.84 -15.05
N ASN A 304 27.46 27.92 -14.25
CA ASN A 304 26.75 27.99 -12.96
C ASN A 304 25.22 27.94 -13.11
N LYS A 305 24.65 28.65 -14.10
CA LYS A 305 23.20 28.56 -14.39
C LYS A 305 22.78 27.17 -14.88
N SER A 306 23.61 26.49 -15.67
CA SER A 306 23.30 25.15 -16.15
C SER A 306 23.53 24.06 -15.08
N ILE A 307 24.49 24.23 -14.19
CA ILE A 307 24.69 23.39 -13.00
C ILE A 307 23.49 23.53 -12.06
N ASP A 308 22.98 24.74 -11.82
CA ASP A 308 21.79 24.95 -10.98
C ASP A 308 20.53 24.34 -11.60
N LEU A 309 20.38 24.39 -12.92
CA LEU A 309 19.27 23.74 -13.63
C LEU A 309 19.37 22.21 -13.54
N LEU A 310 20.56 21.63 -13.74
CA LEU A 310 20.79 20.19 -13.62
C LEU A 310 20.60 19.68 -12.19
N LYS A 311 21.05 20.46 -11.18
CA LYS A 311 20.79 20.14 -9.76
C LYS A 311 19.31 20.20 -9.43
N LYS A 312 18.59 21.24 -9.85
CA LYS A 312 17.12 21.32 -9.65
C LYS A 312 16.36 20.18 -10.31
N LEU A 313 16.79 19.73 -11.50
CA LEU A 313 16.22 18.57 -12.17
C LEU A 313 16.50 17.27 -11.40
N SER A 314 17.72 17.11 -10.87
CA SER A 314 18.11 15.96 -10.04
C SER A 314 17.36 15.92 -8.69
N ASP A 315 17.21 17.07 -8.03
CA ASP A 315 16.53 17.20 -6.74
C ASP A 315 15.01 16.98 -6.83
N ASN A 316 14.38 17.48 -7.91
CA ASN A 316 12.95 17.28 -8.13
C ASN A 316 12.60 15.82 -8.43
N VAL A 317 13.48 15.10 -9.14
CA VAL A 317 13.27 13.67 -9.45
C VAL A 317 13.53 12.78 -8.22
N SER A 318 14.46 13.16 -7.34
CA SER A 318 14.84 12.35 -6.19
C SER A 318 13.88 12.47 -4.98
N THR A 319 13.29 13.64 -4.74
CA THR A 319 12.45 13.88 -3.56
C THR A 319 10.99 13.47 -3.75
N ASN A 320 10.40 13.74 -4.92
CA ASN A 320 9.00 13.39 -5.19
C ASN A 320 8.79 11.92 -5.57
N SER A 321 9.83 11.22 -6.05
CA SER A 321 9.72 9.84 -6.52
C SER A 321 9.29 8.84 -5.43
N TRP A 322 9.73 9.04 -4.18
CA TRP A 322 9.31 8.20 -3.05
C TRP A 322 7.81 8.38 -2.74
N LYS A 323 7.31 9.61 -2.85
CA LYS A 323 5.89 9.91 -2.68
C LYS A 323 5.05 9.32 -3.82
N GLU A 324 5.50 9.50 -5.06
CA GLU A 324 4.86 8.92 -6.24
C GLU A 324 4.79 7.39 -6.15
N LEU A 325 5.87 6.72 -5.72
CA LEU A 325 5.87 5.28 -5.49
C LEU A 325 4.91 4.87 -4.37
N GLY A 326 4.86 5.64 -3.28
CA GLY A 326 3.92 5.41 -2.18
C GLY A 326 2.46 5.53 -2.62
N ASP A 327 2.14 6.56 -3.38
CA ASP A 327 0.79 6.81 -3.91
C ASP A 327 0.42 5.76 -4.96
N PHE A 328 1.37 5.37 -5.81
CA PHE A 328 1.18 4.28 -6.78
C PHE A 328 0.97 2.93 -6.09
N PHE A 329 1.68 2.68 -4.99
CA PHE A 329 1.44 1.51 -4.14
C PHE A 329 0.02 1.54 -3.55
N LEU A 330 -0.39 2.65 -2.94
CA LEU A 330 -1.74 2.77 -2.38
C LEU A 330 -2.83 2.56 -3.43
N LEU A 331 -2.65 3.08 -4.65
CA LEU A 331 -3.58 2.88 -5.76
C LEU A 331 -3.77 1.38 -6.04
N ASN A 332 -2.66 0.66 -6.24
CA ASN A 332 -2.65 -0.78 -6.49
C ASN A 332 -3.25 -1.56 -5.30
N PHE A 333 -2.89 -1.17 -4.08
CA PHE A 333 -3.41 -1.76 -2.85
C PHE A 333 -4.93 -1.64 -2.77
N ARG A 334 -5.46 -0.43 -2.96
CA ARG A 334 -6.90 -0.17 -2.93
C ARG A 334 -7.66 -0.95 -3.99
N ILE A 335 -7.14 -1.03 -5.22
CA ILE A 335 -7.77 -1.81 -6.30
C ILE A 335 -7.80 -3.29 -5.94
N LEU A 336 -6.69 -3.83 -5.43
CA LEU A 336 -6.56 -5.24 -5.06
C LEU A 336 -7.57 -5.67 -4.00
N TYR A 337 -7.78 -4.82 -2.99
CA TYR A 337 -8.74 -5.08 -1.91
C TYR A 337 -10.14 -4.54 -2.22
N GLY A 338 -10.35 -3.89 -3.36
CA GLY A 338 -11.64 -3.32 -3.76
C GLY A 338 -12.08 -2.13 -2.92
N MET A 339 -11.13 -1.38 -2.35
CA MET A 339 -11.38 -0.17 -1.58
C MET A 339 -11.66 1.03 -2.50
N ASN A 340 -12.40 2.00 -1.97
CA ASN A 340 -12.66 3.25 -2.68
C ASN A 340 -11.38 4.11 -2.74
N GLN A 341 -11.08 4.64 -3.93
CA GLN A 341 -9.93 5.53 -4.14
C GLN A 341 -10.11 6.85 -3.41
N ILE A 342 -11.29 7.45 -3.57
CA ILE A 342 -11.69 8.67 -2.88
C ILE A 342 -12.44 8.23 -1.61
N PRO A 343 -12.14 8.81 -0.43
CA PRO A 343 -12.89 8.56 0.78
C PRO A 343 -14.40 8.78 0.58
N PRO A 344 -15.28 7.88 1.08
CA PRO A 344 -16.71 7.97 0.80
C PRO A 344 -17.36 9.26 1.33
N ILE A 345 -16.77 9.88 2.37
CA ILE A 345 -17.22 11.17 2.91
C ILE A 345 -17.01 12.32 1.92
N GLU A 346 -15.89 12.34 1.20
CA GLU A 346 -15.57 13.38 0.21
C GLU A 346 -16.54 13.28 -0.96
N THR A 347 -16.82 12.06 -1.42
CA THR A 347 -17.83 11.81 -2.45
C THR A 347 -19.22 12.30 -2.02
N MET A 348 -19.59 12.07 -0.76
CA MET A 348 -20.89 12.52 -0.22
C MET A 348 -20.97 14.04 -0.07
N LEU A 349 -19.88 14.70 0.34
CA LEU A 349 -19.79 16.15 0.39
C LEU A 349 -19.91 16.77 -1.01
N ASN A 350 -19.19 16.21 -1.99
CA ASN A 350 -19.19 16.70 -3.38
C ASN A 350 -20.56 16.53 -4.06
N ILE A 351 -21.31 15.48 -3.74
CA ILE A 351 -22.64 15.22 -4.30
C ILE A 351 -23.75 15.95 -3.50
N GLY A 352 -23.44 16.49 -2.33
CA GLY A 352 -24.46 17.07 -1.43
C GLY A 352 -25.43 16.02 -0.88
N GLY A 353 -24.91 14.84 -0.55
CA GLY A 353 -25.69 13.67 -0.13
C GLY A 353 -26.62 13.96 1.05
N SER A 354 -27.84 13.41 1.01
CA SER A 354 -28.86 13.57 2.06
C SER A 354 -28.37 13.17 3.45
N VAL A 355 -27.47 12.18 3.53
CA VAL A 355 -26.88 11.67 4.77
C VAL A 355 -26.15 12.77 5.55
N LEU A 356 -25.64 13.81 4.88
CA LEU A 356 -24.91 14.90 5.52
C LEU A 356 -25.78 16.11 5.87
N LYS A 357 -27.08 16.09 5.53
CA LYS A 357 -28.02 17.21 5.78
C LYS A 357 -28.78 17.05 7.10
N THR A 358 -28.15 16.44 8.10
CA THR A 358 -28.73 16.28 9.45
C THR A 358 -28.46 17.50 10.31
#